data_AF-A0A2I0UZW7-F1
#
_entry.id   AF-A0A2I0UZW7-F1
#
_cell.length_a   1.000
_cell.length_b   1.000
_cell.length_c   1.000
_cell.angle_alpha   90.00
_cell.angle_beta   90.00
_cell.angle_gamma   90.00
#
_symmetry.space_group_name_H-M   'P 1'
#
loop_
_entity.id
_entity.type
_entity.pdbx_description
1 polymer ?
#
loop_
_entity_poly.entity_id
_entity_poly.type
_entity_poly.pdbx_seq_one_letter_code
_entity_poly.pdbx_strand_id
1 'polypeptide(L)'
;MENYSMRIIPRIFLRYYELIEDEMISQDEKQLIKLAFTLLNKRIEKNISQDEMAERTGLSKSVISRMETFSSIPSSLTLTKYASELGMELVLVDRELYKMWNTKNKSIMEK
;
A
#
# COMPACT_ATOMS: atom_id res chain seq x y z
N MET A 1 -22.68 -4.91 1.00
CA MET A 1 -21.37 -4.61 1.63
C MET A 1 -20.63 -5.94 1.77
N GLU A 2 -20.06 -6.39 0.67
CA GLU A 2 -19.60 -7.77 0.47
C GLU A 2 -18.16 -7.96 0.99
N ASN A 3 -17.97 -8.99 1.80
CA ASN A 3 -16.80 -9.87 1.99
C ASN A 3 -15.43 -9.56 1.30
N TYR A 4 -14.85 -8.37 1.49
CA TYR A 4 -13.46 -8.08 1.06
C TYR A 4 -12.38 -8.27 2.16
N SER A 5 -12.76 -8.50 3.43
CA SER A 5 -11.85 -8.29 4.57
C SER A 5 -11.05 -9.50 5.12
N MET A 6 -11.05 -10.69 4.51
CA MET A 6 -10.39 -11.87 5.14
C MET A 6 -9.51 -12.72 4.22
N ARG A 7 -8.61 -12.10 3.44
CA ARG A 7 -7.48 -12.81 2.78
C ARG A 7 -6.11 -12.34 3.24
N ILE A 8 -6.03 -11.59 4.35
CA ILE A 8 -4.77 -11.24 4.99
C ILE A 8 -4.60 -12.16 6.19
N ILE A 9 -3.38 -12.67 6.41
CA ILE A 9 -3.05 -13.41 7.64
C ILE A 9 -3.41 -12.50 8.83
N PRO A 10 -4.27 -12.93 9.78
CA PRO A 10 -4.76 -12.08 10.86
C PRO A 10 -3.64 -11.30 11.59
N ARG A 11 -2.47 -11.91 11.72
CA ARG A 11 -1.28 -11.30 12.31
C ARG A 11 -0.76 -10.07 11.56
N ILE A 12 -0.77 -10.06 10.22
CA ILE A 12 -0.31 -8.92 9.42
C ILE A 12 -1.29 -7.75 9.58
N PHE A 13 -2.59 -8.04 9.59
CA PHE A 13 -3.62 -7.05 9.80
C PHE A 13 -3.49 -6.41 11.19
N LEU A 14 -3.39 -7.22 12.25
CA LEU A 14 -3.18 -6.70 13.62
C LEU A 14 -1.94 -5.82 13.71
N ARG A 15 -0.81 -6.28 13.15
CA ARG A 15 0.43 -5.50 13.14
C ARG A 15 0.29 -4.17 12.40
N TYR A 16 -0.46 -4.12 11.31
CA TYR A 16 -0.75 -2.86 10.64
C TYR A 16 -1.44 -1.87 11.58
N TYR A 17 -2.51 -2.27 12.28
CA TYR A 17 -3.20 -1.36 13.22
C TYR A 17 -2.33 -0.95 14.39
N GLU A 18 -1.55 -1.87 14.96
CA GLU A 18 -0.57 -1.54 16.01
C GLU A 18 0.36 -0.41 15.57
N LEU A 19 0.94 -0.50 14.36
CA LEU A 19 1.87 0.51 13.86
C LEU A 19 1.19 1.84 13.49
N ILE A 20 -0.06 1.81 13.04
CA ILE A 20 -0.78 3.05 12.70
C ILE A 20 -1.17 3.82 13.96
N GLU A 21 -1.50 3.13 15.05
CA GLU A 21 -1.84 3.75 16.34
C GLU A 21 -0.60 4.09 17.17
N ASP A 22 0.57 3.51 16.89
CA ASP A 22 1.80 3.78 17.64
C ASP A 22 2.23 5.26 17.55
N GLU A 23 2.20 5.96 18.69
CA GLU A 23 2.58 7.38 18.79
C GLU A 23 4.07 7.63 18.52
N MET A 24 4.93 6.62 18.68
CA MET A 24 6.36 6.73 18.44
C MET A 24 6.74 6.68 16.95
N ILE A 25 5.84 6.19 16.09
CA ILE A 25 6.07 6.14 14.64
C ILE A 25 5.67 7.49 14.03
N SER A 26 6.58 8.05 13.23
CA SER A 26 6.33 9.35 12.60
C SER A 26 5.20 9.28 11.56
N GLN A 27 4.61 10.43 11.25
CA GLN A 27 3.52 10.50 10.26
C GLN A 27 3.96 10.07 8.86
N ASP A 28 5.21 10.34 8.48
CA ASP A 28 5.75 9.97 7.17
C ASP A 28 5.94 8.45 7.07
N GLU A 29 6.43 7.81 8.13
CA GLU A 29 6.54 6.35 8.21
C GLU A 29 5.15 5.69 8.18
N LYS A 30 4.16 6.26 8.89
CA LYS A 30 2.76 5.80 8.81
C LYS A 30 2.20 5.88 7.39
N GLN A 31 2.55 6.90 6.62
CA GLN A 31 2.12 7.00 5.21
C GLN A 31 2.72 5.87 4.35
N LEU A 32 4.01 5.57 4.52
CA LEU A 32 4.66 4.48 3.80
C LEU A 32 4.07 3.11 4.18
N ILE A 33 3.73 2.90 5.46
CA ILE A 33 3.07 1.68 5.94
C ILE A 33 1.66 1.54 5.31
N LYS A 34 0.87 2.62 5.28
CA LYS A 34 -0.46 2.64 4.62
C LYS A 34 -0.36 2.32 3.13
N LEU A 35 0.63 2.87 2.45
CA LEU A 35 0.87 2.56 1.05
C LEU A 35 1.24 1.08 0.87
N ALA A 36 2.17 0.55 1.67
CA ALA A 36 2.56 -0.86 1.63
C ALA A 36 1.37 -1.80 1.90
N PHE A 37 0.50 -1.47 2.85
CA PHE A 37 -0.72 -2.24 3.13
C PHE A 37 -1.70 -2.21 1.94
N THR A 38 -1.86 -1.05 1.30
CA THR A 38 -2.67 -0.92 0.08
C THR A 38 -2.14 -1.81 -1.04
N LEU A 39 -0.82 -1.80 -1.27
CA LEU A 39 -0.16 -2.63 -2.27
C LEU A 39 -0.31 -4.13 -1.97
N LEU A 40 -0.12 -4.54 -0.71
CA LEU A 40 -0.34 -5.92 -0.25
C LEU A 40 -1.76 -6.40 -0.57
N ASN A 41 -2.77 -5.59 -0.22
CA ASN A 41 -4.16 -5.93 -0.50
C ASN A 41 -4.40 -6.12 -1.99
N LYS A 42 -3.84 -5.22 -2.80
CA LYS A 42 -3.99 -5.31 -4.25
C LYS A 42 -3.30 -6.53 -4.85
N ARG A 43 -2.15 -6.96 -4.32
CA ARG A 43 -1.50 -8.22 -4.72
C ARG A 43 -2.39 -9.42 -4.39
N ILE A 44 -2.96 -9.45 -3.18
CA ILE A 44 -3.84 -10.54 -2.72
C ILE A 44 -5.12 -10.61 -3.56
N GLU A 45 -5.74 -9.47 -3.88
CA GLU A 45 -6.90 -9.37 -4.78
C GLU A 45 -6.61 -9.99 -6.15
N LYS A 46 -5.39 -9.77 -6.67
CA LYS A 46 -4.93 -10.32 -7.95
C LYS A 46 -4.49 -11.79 -7.87
N ASN A 47 -4.54 -12.42 -6.69
CA ASN A 47 -4.06 -13.78 -6.45
C ASN A 47 -2.60 -14.04 -6.88
N ILE A 48 -1.75 -13.02 -6.84
CA ILE A 48 -0.32 -13.14 -7.15
C ILE A 48 0.41 -13.57 -5.88
N SER A 49 1.22 -14.62 -5.89
CA SER A 49 2.04 -15.04 -4.74
C SER A 49 3.23 -14.11 -4.50
N GLN A 50 3.88 -14.22 -3.33
CA GLN A 50 5.13 -13.48 -3.07
C GLN A 50 6.27 -13.91 -3.99
N ASP A 51 6.29 -15.18 -4.43
CA ASP A 51 7.30 -15.70 -5.36
C ASP A 51 7.11 -15.13 -6.76
N GLU A 52 5.87 -15.16 -7.28
CA GLU A 52 5.55 -14.54 -8.57
C GLU A 52 5.81 -13.02 -8.53
N MET A 53 5.50 -12.37 -7.41
CA MET A 53 5.78 -10.95 -7.25
C MET A 53 7.29 -10.66 -7.25
N ALA A 54 8.10 -11.54 -6.64
CA ALA A 54 9.56 -11.44 -6.65
C ALA A 54 10.12 -11.54 -8.07
N GLU A 55 9.63 -12.51 -8.83
CA GLU A 55 10.01 -12.72 -10.23
C GLU A 55 9.66 -11.50 -11.09
N ARG A 56 8.43 -11.00 -10.97
CA ARG A 56 7.93 -9.85 -11.76
C ARG A 56 8.65 -8.55 -11.45
N THR A 57 8.87 -8.26 -10.16
CA THR A 57 9.51 -7.00 -9.72
C THR A 57 11.04 -7.01 -9.79
N GLY A 58 11.64 -8.21 -9.90
CA GLY A 58 13.08 -8.41 -9.68
C GLY A 58 13.53 -8.12 -8.24
N LEU A 59 12.61 -8.00 -7.28
CA LEU A 59 12.93 -7.88 -5.86
C LEU A 59 13.12 -9.27 -5.25
N SER A 60 13.92 -9.38 -4.19
CA SER A 60 13.99 -10.65 -3.47
C SER A 60 12.68 -10.92 -2.71
N LYS A 61 12.30 -12.20 -2.60
CA LYS A 61 11.17 -12.64 -1.76
C LYS A 61 11.29 -12.12 -0.32
N SER A 62 12.52 -12.02 0.20
CA SER A 62 12.79 -11.48 1.54
C SER A 62 12.41 -9.99 1.65
N VAL A 63 12.70 -9.17 0.62
CA VAL A 63 12.30 -7.76 0.59
C VAL A 63 10.77 -7.64 0.53
N ILE A 64 10.11 -8.45 -0.31
CA ILE A 64 8.65 -8.48 -0.40
C ILE A 64 8.03 -8.87 0.94
N SER A 65 8.52 -9.95 1.55
CA SER A 65 8.05 -10.40 2.86
C SER A 65 8.22 -9.33 3.92
N ARG A 66 9.37 -8.64 3.98
CA ARG A 66 9.59 -7.58 4.98
C ARG A 66 8.64 -6.40 4.80
N MET A 67 8.41 -6.00 3.55
CA MET A 67 7.45 -4.95 3.21
C MET A 67 6.03 -5.33 3.67
N GLU A 68 5.58 -6.53 3.30
CA GLU A 68 4.21 -6.98 3.57
C GLU A 68 3.95 -7.33 5.04
N THR A 69 5.00 -7.62 5.81
CA THR A 69 4.92 -7.89 7.25
C THR A 69 5.20 -6.67 8.11
N PHE A 70 5.50 -5.52 7.50
CA PHE A 70 5.87 -4.28 8.19
C PHE A 70 7.04 -4.48 9.18
N SER A 71 7.97 -5.37 8.83
CA SER A 71 9.18 -5.60 9.63
C SER A 71 10.31 -4.63 9.29
N SER A 72 10.19 -3.91 8.18
CA SER A 72 11.01 -2.74 7.85
C SER A 72 10.20 -1.77 7.00
N ILE A 73 10.50 -0.48 7.11
CA ILE A 73 9.89 0.54 6.26
C ILE A 73 10.44 0.38 4.83
N PRO A 74 9.57 0.22 3.82
CA PRO A 74 10.02 0.05 2.45
C PRO A 74 10.55 1.36 1.87
N SER A 75 11.56 1.27 1.01
CA SER A 75 12.02 2.40 0.22
C SER A 75 11.01 2.77 -0.86
N SER A 76 11.08 4.02 -1.34
CA SER A 76 10.30 4.48 -2.50
C SER A 76 10.53 3.62 -3.74
N LEU A 77 11.76 3.14 -3.97
CA LEU A 77 12.09 2.24 -5.07
C LEU A 77 11.33 0.90 -4.96
N THR A 78 11.31 0.30 -3.77
CA THR A 78 10.55 -0.94 -3.52
C THR A 78 9.07 -0.72 -3.78
N LEU A 79 8.49 0.35 -3.24
CA LEU A 79 7.09 0.69 -3.43
C LEU A 79 6.73 0.93 -4.90
N THR A 80 7.58 1.64 -5.64
CA THR A 80 7.37 1.95 -7.06
C THR A 80 7.40 0.69 -7.92
N LYS A 81 8.42 -0.18 -7.75
CA LYS A 81 8.49 -1.46 -8.46
C LYS A 81 7.27 -2.33 -8.17
N TYR A 82 6.90 -2.43 -6.90
CA TYR A 82 5.75 -3.21 -6.47
C TYR A 82 4.44 -2.69 -7.06
N ALA A 83 4.23 -1.36 -7.03
CA ALA A 83 3.06 -0.72 -7.62
C ALA A 83 2.96 -0.96 -9.14
N SER A 84 4.08 -0.83 -9.86
CA SER A 84 4.11 -0.96 -11.32
C SER A 84 3.65 -2.33 -11.82
N GLU A 85 4.07 -3.41 -11.17
CA GLU A 85 3.63 -4.78 -11.49
C GLU A 85 2.15 -5.03 -11.17
N LEU A 86 1.57 -4.21 -10.30
CA LEU A 86 0.15 -4.23 -10.02
C LEU A 86 -0.66 -3.29 -10.93
N GLY A 87 -0.03 -2.66 -11.93
CA GLY A 87 -0.67 -1.71 -12.83
C GLY A 87 -1.03 -0.39 -12.15
N MET A 88 -0.27 0.00 -11.12
CA MET A 88 -0.43 1.25 -10.39
C MET A 88 0.83 2.11 -10.53
N GLU A 89 0.66 3.41 -10.39
CA GLU A 89 1.75 4.38 -10.43
C GLU A 89 1.82 5.14 -9.11
N LEU A 90 3.03 5.24 -8.55
CA LEU A 90 3.27 6.09 -7.38
C LEU A 90 3.58 7.50 -7.87
N VAL A 91 2.63 8.41 -7.64
CA VAL A 91 2.76 9.82 -8.02
C VAL A 91 2.80 10.72 -6.80
N LEU A 92 3.62 11.76 -6.87
CA LEU A 92 3.54 12.87 -5.92
C LEU A 92 2.62 13.93 -6.50
N VAL A 93 1.68 14.39 -5.69
CA VAL A 93 0.73 15.44 -6.08
C VAL A 93 0.89 16.59 -5.10
N ASP A 94 0.97 17.81 -5.62
CA ASP A 94 0.88 19.00 -4.78
C ASP A 94 -0.42 18.97 -3.97
N ARG A 95 -0.31 19.23 -2.66
CA ARG A 95 -1.42 19.06 -1.73
C ARG A 95 -2.58 20.00 -2.05
N GLU A 96 -2.30 21.23 -2.45
CA GLU A 96 -3.32 22.22 -2.76
C GLU A 96 -3.99 21.90 -4.10
N LEU A 97 -3.21 21.52 -5.12
CA LEU A 97 -3.76 21.02 -6.39
C LEU A 97 -4.66 19.79 -6.17
N TYR A 98 -4.23 18.84 -5.32
CA TYR A 98 -5.03 17.65 -5.01
C TYR A 98 -6.36 18.00 -4.35
N LYS A 99 -6.37 18.93 -3.38
CA LYS A 99 -7.62 19.41 -2.76
C LYS A 99 -8.54 20.06 -3.79
N MET A 100 -8.01 20.97 -4.61
CA MET A 100 -8.78 21.67 -5.65
C MET A 100 -9.43 20.71 -6.64
N TRP A 101 -8.68 19.70 -7.11
CA TRP A 101 -9.19 18.68 -8.03
C TRP A 101 -10.32 17.87 -7.39
N ASN A 102 -10.16 17.42 -6.14
CA ASN A 102 -11.19 16.64 -5.45
C ASN A 102 -12.46 17.44 -5.16
N THR A 103 -12.34 18.70 -4.75
CA THR A 103 -13.51 19.57 -4.51
C THR A 103 -14.30 19.81 -5.79
N LYS A 104 -13.62 20.05 -6.91
CA LYS A 104 -14.26 20.30 -8.20
C LYS A 104 -14.96 19.06 -8.76
N ASN A 105 -14.36 17.89 -8.64
CA ASN A 105 -14.93 16.65 -9.17
C ASN A 105 -16.05 16.07 -8.28
N LYS A 106 -16.02 16.32 -6.97
CA LYS A 106 -17.13 15.93 -6.09
C LYS A 106 -18.45 16.61 -6.47
N SER A 107 -18.40 17.88 -6.92
CA SER A 107 -19.59 18.60 -7.41
C SER A 107 -20.12 18.12 -8.76
N ILE A 108 -19.34 17.31 -9.50
CA ILE A 108 -19.72 16.76 -10.81
C ILE A 108 -20.37 15.38 -10.65
N MET A 109 -19.95 14.59 -9.66
CA MET A 109 -20.54 13.27 -9.37
C MET A 109 -21.80 13.31 -8.50
N GLU A 110 -22.08 14.44 -7.84
CA GLU A 110 -23.30 14.67 -7.04
C GLU A 110 -24.42 15.36 -7.85
N LYS A 111 -24.25 15.53 -9.17
CA LYS A 111 -25.28 15.97 -10.12
C LYS A 111 -25.68 14.83 -11.05
#